data_AF-A0A4U6CR62-F1
#
_entry.id   AF-A0A4U6CR62-F1
#
_cell.length_a   1.000
_cell.length_b   1.000
_cell.length_c   1.000
_cell.angle_alpha   90.00
_cell.angle_beta   90.00
_cell.angle_gamma   90.00
#
_symmetry.space_group_name_H-M   'P 1'
#
loop_
_entity.id
_entity.type
_entity.pdbx_description
1 polymer ?
#
loop_
_entity_poly.entity_id
_entity_poly.type
_entity_poly.pdbx_seq_one_letter_code
_entity_poly.pdbx_strand_id
1 'polypeptide(L)' 'MAVQKYNDRVKVKVKNHPDTWMILEHENIKKGATTKFTGKVKCRNVTTGEVKFFSENSCELA' A
#
# COMPACT_ATOMS: atom_id res chain seq x y z
N MET A 1 -16.44 6.50 -2.55
CA MET A 1 -15.18 7.22 -2.27
C MET A 1 -14.17 6.17 -1.84
N ALA A 2 -13.06 5.99 -2.55
CA ALA A 2 -12.03 5.06 -2.12
C ALA A 2 -11.29 5.75 -0.96
N VAL A 3 -11.69 5.42 0.26
CA VAL A 3 -11.01 5.86 1.48
C VAL A 3 -9.72 5.07 1.56
N GLN A 4 -8.59 5.78 1.52
CA GLN A 4 -7.29 5.24 1.86
C GLN A 4 -7.38 4.61 3.26
N LYS A 5 -7.29 3.28 3.36
CA LYS A 5 -7.41 2.55 4.64
C LYS A 5 -6.18 2.70 5.52
N TYR A 6 -5.01 2.93 4.93
CA TYR A 6 -3.74 2.96 5.64
C TYR A 6 -2.97 4.27 5.36
N ASN A 7 -2.29 4.81 6.36
CA ASN A 7 -1.42 5.96 6.14
C ASN A 7 -0.09 5.55 5.50
N ASP A 8 0.55 6.48 4.80
CA ASP A 8 1.93 6.31 4.37
C ASP A 8 2.84 6.11 5.59
N ARG A 9 3.89 5.28 5.43
CA ARG A 9 4.81 4.79 6.48
C ARG A 9 4.23 3.79 7.48
N VAL A 10 3.01 3.30 7.28
CA VAL A 10 2.46 2.22 8.12
C VAL A 10 3.12 0.89 7.76
N LYS A 11 3.42 0.08 8.78
CA LYS A 11 3.86 -1.30 8.62
C LYS A 11 2.63 -2.19 8.47
N VAL A 12 2.58 -2.93 7.38
CA VAL A 12 1.52 -3.87 7.03
C VAL A 12 2.12 -5.24 6.71
N LYS A 13 1.38 -6.29 7.05
CA LYS A 13 1.63 -7.65 6.58
C LYS A 13 0.81 -7.84 5.32
N VAL A 14 1.45 -8.30 4.26
CA VAL A 14 0.76 -8.58 3.00
C VAL A 14 0.32 -10.04 3.01
N LYS A 15 -0.96 -10.30 2.75
CA LYS A 15 -1.47 -11.66 2.63
C LYS A 15 -0.66 -12.40 1.56
N ASN A 16 -0.16 -13.59 1.90
CA ASN A 16 0.78 -14.41 1.11
C ASN A 16 2.27 -14.03 1.18
N HIS A 17 2.65 -13.03 1.99
CA HIS A 17 4.03 -12.73 2.33
C HIS A 17 4.20 -12.70 3.87
N PRO A 18 5.07 -13.54 4.45
CA PRO A 18 5.29 -13.56 5.90
C PRO A 18 6.02 -12.31 6.40
N ASP A 19 6.68 -11.57 5.50
CA ASP A 19 7.46 -10.39 5.84
C ASP A 19 6.61 -9.17 6.17
N THR A 20 7.20 -8.26 6.95
CA THR A 20 6.62 -6.95 7.24
C THR A 20 7.00 -5.97 6.12
N TRP A 21 5.99 -5.31 5.56
CA TRP A 21 6.13 -4.32 4.51
C TRP A 21 5.74 -2.95 5.01
N MET A 22 6.50 -1.92 4.70
CA MET A 22 6.17 -0.54 5.01
C MET A 22 5.55 0.13 3.79
N ILE A 23 4.35 0.68 3.92
CA ILE A 23 3.72 1.46 2.87
C ILE A 23 4.55 2.72 2.65
N LEU A 24 5.05 2.91 1.43
CA LEU A 24 5.78 4.11 1.03
C LEU A 24 4.82 5.15 0.46
N GLU A 25 3.94 4.73 -0.44
CA GLU A 25 3.08 5.63 -1.19
C GLU A 25 1.84 4.92 -1.72
N HIS A 26 0.72 5.64 -1.79
CA HIS A 26 -0.53 5.15 -2.38
C HIS A 26 -0.58 5.49 -3.87
N GLU A 27 -0.98 4.51 -4.68
CA GLU A 27 -1.20 4.75 -6.10
C GLU A 27 -2.49 5.54 -6.31
N ASN A 28 -2.33 6.69 -6.93
CA ASN A 28 -3.40 7.65 -7.17
C ASN A 28 -3.53 7.86 -8.68
N ILE A 29 -4.71 7.59 -9.23
CA ILE A 29 -5.01 7.96 -10.62
C ILE A 29 -5.75 9.29 -10.62
N LYS A 30 -5.18 10.29 -11.30
CA LYS A 30 -5.88 11.53 -11.61
C LYS A 30 -6.77 11.31 -12.84
N LYS A 31 -8.09 11.37 -12.66
CA LYS A 31 -9.06 11.48 -13.76
C LYS A 31 -9.64 12.90 -13.75
N GLY A 32 -9.08 13.78 -14.58
CA GLY A 32 -9.48 15.19 -14.64
C GLY A 32 -9.22 15.91 -13.31
N ALA A 33 -10.23 16.59 -12.76
CA ALA A 33 -10.15 17.32 -11.49
C ALA A 33 -10.25 16.41 -10.23
N THR A 34 -10.39 15.09 -10.40
CA THR A 34 -10.60 14.16 -9.29
C THR A 34 -9.44 13.16 -9.16
N THR A 35 -8.78 13.16 -8.00
CA THR A 35 -7.82 12.13 -7.62
C THR A 35 -8.60 10.91 -7.10
N LYS A 36 -8.46 9.75 -7.75
CA LYS A 36 -9.00 8.48 -7.28
C LYS A 36 -7.88 7.58 -6.79
N PHE A 37 -7.98 7.15 -5.54
CA PHE A 37 -7.13 6.08 -5.00
C PHE A 37 -7.53 4.77 -5.69
N THR A 38 -6.56 4.07 -6.27
CA THR A 38 -6.80 2.78 -6.95
C THR A 38 -6.86 1.60 -5.98
N GLY A 39 -6.53 1.83 -4.71
CA GLY A 39 -6.39 0.77 -3.72
C GLY A 39 -5.14 -0.08 -3.96
N LYS A 40 -4.15 0.42 -4.71
CA LYS A 40 -2.81 -0.13 -4.75
C LYS A 40 -1.88 0.73 -3.90
N VAL A 41 -0.99 0.07 -3.18
CA VAL A 41 -0.01 0.66 -2.30
C VAL A 41 1.37 0.16 -2.68
N LYS A 42 2.32 1.09 -2.78
CA LYS A 42 3.73 0.77 -2.94
C LYS A 42 4.27 0.47 -1.55
N CYS A 43 4.69 -0.77 -1.31
CA CYS A 43 5.26 -1.17 -0.04
C CYS A 43 6.73 -1.57 -0.19
N ARG A 44 7.50 -1.37 0.87
CA ARG A 44 8.90 -1.77 0.98
C ARG A 44 9.06 -2.79 2.09
N ASN A 45 9.62 -3.95 1.79
CA ASN A 45 9.94 -4.96 2.77
C ASN A 45 10.98 -4.41 3.76
N VAL A 46 10.70 -4.53 5.06
CA VAL A 46 11.60 -4.05 6.12
C VAL A 46 12.84 -4.95 6.24
N THR A 47 12.69 -6.24 5.95
CA THR A 47 13.73 -7.26 6.08
C THR A 47 14.66 -7.29 4.87
N THR A 48 14.10 -7.33 3.66
CA THR A 48 14.88 -7.50 2.42
C THR A 48 15.16 -6.17 1.71
N GLY A 49 14.46 -5.09 2.08
CA GLY A 49 14.52 -3.82 1.37
C GLY A 49 13.83 -3.81 0.01
N GLU A 50 13.21 -4.92 -0.40
CA GLU A 50 12.52 -5.08 -1.68
C GLU A 50 11.30 -4.16 -1.77
N VAL A 51 11.08 -3.54 -2.92
CA VAL A 51 9.94 -2.62 -3.14
C VAL A 51 8.98 -3.26 -4.13
N LYS A 52 7.73 -3.44 -3.71
CA LYS A 52 6.67 -4.04 -4.53
C LYS A 52 5.36 -3.29 -4.38
N PHE A 53 4.52 -3.37 -5.40
CA PHE A 53 3.17 -2.84 -5.38
C PHE A 53 2.21 -3.94 -4.93
N PHE A 54 1.41 -3.65 -3.91
CA PHE A 54 0.40 -4.55 -3.39
C PHE A 54 -0.97 -3.89 -3.43
N SER A 55 -2.02 -4.69 -3.45
CA SER A 55 -3.37 -4.18 -3.23
C SER A 55 -3.56 -3.89 -1.75
N GLU A 56 -4.08 -2.70 -1.43
CA GLU A 56 -4.41 -2.26 -0.07
C GLU A 56 -5.39 -3.23 0.61
N ASN A 57 -6.27 -3.86 -0.17
CA ASN A 57 -7.21 -4.88 0.32
C ASN A 57 -6.53 -6.19 0.76
N SER A 58 -5.30 -6.45 0.30
CA SER A 58 -4.50 -7.61 0.69
C SER A 58 -3.51 -7.28 1.81
N CYS A 59 -3.47 -6.02 2.26
CA CYS A 59 -2.63 -5.58 3.36
C CYS A 59 -3.44 -5.64 4.67
N GLU A 60 -2.84 -6.22 5.70
CA GLU A 60 -3.35 -6.26 7.07
C GLU A 60 -2.39 -5.47 7.97
N LEU A 61 -2.93 -4.79 8.97
CA LEU A 61 -2.13 -4.00 9.92
C LEU A 61 -1.22 -4.97 10.70
N ALA A 62 0.10 -4.74 10.65
CA ALA A 62 1.12 -5.71 11.09
C ALA A 62 1.26 -5.83 12.61
#